data_AF-A0A7Y2YGU9-F1
#
_entry.id   AF-A0A7Y2YGU9-F1
#
_cell.length_a   1.000
_cell.length_b   1.000
_cell.length_c   1.000
_cell.angle_alpha   90.00
_cell.angle_beta   90.00
_cell.angle_gamma   90.00
#
_symmetry.space_group_name_H-M   'P 1'
#
loop_
_entity.id
_entity.type
_entity.pdbx_description
1 polymer ?
#
loop_
_entity_poly.entity_id
_entity_poly.type
_entity_poly.pdbx_seq_one_letter_code
_entity_poly.pdbx_strand_id
1 'polypeptide(L)'
;NGCVANLTASRISLKNMRKSRFFQRDAYISVDFLEKKVEVVKMKDAPESPGEFDMILQNAEGVKKQIYFENPEIRSNNAILDELETFANAINQDTKPEVTLSDGTKALKVALQVIASF
;
A
#
# COMPACT_ATOMS: atom_id res chain seq x y z
N ASN A 1 -11.32 14.11 1.80
CA ASN A 1 -10.08 13.66 2.48
C ASN A 1 -8.80 14.13 1.76
N GLY A 2 -8.85 14.57 0.49
CA GLY A 2 -7.71 15.21 -0.19
C GLY A 2 -6.64 14.24 -0.73
N CYS A 3 -6.91 12.93 -0.78
CA CYS A 3 -5.97 11.93 -1.30
C CYS A 3 -5.80 12.07 -2.81
N VAL A 4 -4.54 12.04 -3.28
CA VAL A 4 -4.18 12.12 -4.70
C VAL A 4 -3.50 10.82 -5.11
N ALA A 5 -3.95 10.24 -6.22
CA ALA A 5 -3.32 9.06 -6.81
C ALA A 5 -2.57 9.47 -8.08
N ASN A 6 -1.26 9.22 -8.11
CA ASN A 6 -0.45 9.30 -9.32
C ASN A 6 -0.15 7.87 -9.79
N LEU A 7 -0.71 7.49 -10.93
CA LEU A 7 -0.60 6.16 -11.50
C LEU A 7 0.18 6.22 -12.82
N THR A 8 1.12 5.30 -13.00
CA THR A 8 1.92 5.18 -14.23
C THR A 8 1.94 3.73 -14.65
N ALA A 9 1.63 3.47 -15.92
CA ALA A 9 1.70 2.15 -16.52
C ALA A 9 2.35 2.25 -17.91
N SER A 10 3.17 1.27 -18.27
CA SER A 10 3.81 1.21 -19.58
C SER A 10 4.03 -0.24 -19.97
N ARG A 11 3.69 -0.58 -21.22
CA ARG A 11 3.93 -1.91 -21.81
C ARG A 11 5.29 -2.04 -22.48
N ILE A 12 6.00 -0.94 -22.70
CA ILE A 12 7.28 -0.89 -23.42
C ILE A 12 8.47 -0.61 -22.49
N SER A 13 8.25 -0.62 -21.17
CA SER A 13 9.30 -0.44 -20.18
C SER A 13 10.34 -1.55 -20.30
N LEU A 14 11.63 -1.17 -20.32
CA LEU A 14 12.75 -2.12 -20.38
C LEU A 14 12.93 -2.91 -19.07
N LYS A 15 12.51 -2.34 -17.94
CA LYS A 15 12.58 -2.96 -16.63
C LYS A 15 11.18 -3.23 -16.07
N ASN A 16 10.94 -4.47 -15.65
CA ASN A 16 9.72 -4.84 -14.94
C ASN A 16 9.65 -4.12 -13.59
N MET A 17 8.52 -3.48 -13.33
CA MET A 17 8.26 -2.79 -12.07
C MET A 17 6.79 -2.88 -11.72
N ARG A 18 6.51 -3.30 -10.49
CA ARG A 18 5.16 -3.31 -9.90
C ARG A 18 5.29 -2.80 -8.47
N LYS A 19 5.25 -1.48 -8.31
CA LYS A 19 5.44 -0.82 -7.01
C LYS A 19 4.33 0.16 -6.73
N SER A 20 3.84 0.16 -5.49
CA SER A 20 2.92 1.19 -4.97
C SER A 20 3.55 1.86 -3.77
N ARG A 21 3.40 3.18 -3.68
CA ARG A 21 3.90 3.98 -2.57
C ARG A 21 2.75 4.76 -1.96
N PHE A 22 2.63 4.72 -0.65
CA PHE A 22 1.62 5.44 0.12
C PHE A 22 2.34 6.41 1.05
N PHE A 23 1.88 7.66 1.02
CA PHE A 23 2.39 8.74 1.86
C PHE A 23 1.27 9.18 2.78
N GLN A 24 1.48 9.00 4.08
CA GLN A 24 0.60 9.43 5.15
C GLN A 24 1.31 10.48 6.00
N ARG A 25 0.57 11.16 6.89
CA ARG A 25 1.13 12.21 7.75
C ARG A 25 2.30 11.69 8.61
N ASP A 26 2.23 10.44 9.01
CA ASP A 26 3.10 9.77 9.97
C ASP A 26 3.71 8.47 9.44
N ALA A 27 3.46 8.11 8.17
CA ALA A 27 3.98 6.88 7.58
C ALA A 27 4.31 6.99 6.09
N TYR A 28 5.34 6.26 5.69
CA TYR A 28 5.67 5.96 4.31
C TYR A 28 5.64 4.44 4.12
N ILE A 29 4.86 3.98 3.15
CA ILE A 29 4.68 2.56 2.87
C ILE A 29 5.04 2.32 1.42
N SER A 30 6.00 1.44 1.16
CA SER A 30 6.38 1.00 -0.18
C SER A 30 6.13 -0.48 -0.33
N VAL A 31 5.31 -0.85 -1.31
CA VAL A 31 5.00 -2.23 -1.65
C VAL A 31 5.62 -2.55 -3.01
N ASP A 32 6.50 -3.54 -3.05
CA ASP A 32 7.06 -4.12 -4.27
C ASP A 32 6.41 -5.47 -4.51
N PHE A 33 5.45 -5.50 -5.44
CA PHE A 33 4.72 -6.71 -5.80
C PHE A 33 5.54 -7.68 -6.64
N LEU A 34 6.60 -7.20 -7.29
CA LEU A 34 7.48 -8.06 -8.09
C LEU A 34 8.41 -8.86 -7.19
N GLU A 35 9.07 -8.16 -6.25
CA GLU A 35 10.01 -8.77 -5.30
C GLU A 35 9.34 -9.32 -4.04
N LYS A 36 8.01 -9.18 -3.92
CA LYS A 36 7.23 -9.50 -2.70
C LYS A 36 7.88 -8.89 -1.46
N LYS A 37 8.14 -7.58 -1.49
CA LYS A 37 8.76 -6.82 -0.38
C LYS A 37 7.87 -5.67 0.05
N VAL A 38 7.77 -5.43 1.35
CA VAL A 38 7.07 -4.29 1.93
C VAL A 38 8.01 -3.57 2.88
N GLU A 39 8.08 -2.25 2.74
CA GLU A 39 8.82 -1.36 3.63
C GLU A 39 7.81 -0.38 4.25
N VAL A 40 7.67 -0.41 5.57
CA VAL A 40 6.82 0.49 6.35
C VAL A 40 7.70 1.30 7.27
N VAL A 41 7.82 2.59 6.98
CA VAL A 41 8.54 3.56 7.78
C VAL A 41 7.52 4.42 8.48
N LYS A 42 7.53 4.47 9.81
CA LYS A 42 6.61 5.28 10.62
C LYS A 42 7.36 6.32 11.44
N MET A 43 6.66 7.38 11.78
CA MET A 43 7.15 8.49 12.60
C MET A 43 6.24 8.69 13.81
N LYS A 44 6.84 8.82 14.99
CA LYS A 44 6.15 9.21 16.22
C LYS A 44 6.93 10.30 16.96
N ASP A 45 6.35 10.86 18.01
CA ASP A 45 7.09 11.79 18.87
C ASP A 45 8.33 11.12 19.46
N ALA A 46 9.44 11.86 19.47
CA ALA A 46 10.67 11.36 20.08
C ALA A 46 10.45 11.17 21.59
N PRO A 47 10.93 10.05 22.18
CA PRO A 47 10.91 9.87 23.62
C PRO A 47 11.80 10.90 24.32
N GLU A 48 11.48 11.24 25.58
CA GLU A 48 12.28 12.17 26.38
C GLU A 48 13.71 11.65 26.60
N SER A 49 13.86 10.33 26.73
CA SER A 49 15.14 9.64 26.82
C SER A 49 15.27 8.64 25.66
N PRO A 50 15.91 9.03 24.55
CA PRO A 50 16.17 8.13 23.42
C PRO A 50 17.08 6.97 23.81
N GLY A 51 16.78 5.79 23.30
CA GLY A 51 17.68 4.65 23.34
C GLY A 51 18.87 4.83 22.40
N GLU A 52 19.93 4.06 22.61
CA GLU A 52 21.19 4.12 21.83
C GLU A 52 20.98 3.93 20.32
N PHE A 53 19.94 3.19 19.93
CA PHE A 53 19.63 2.86 18.53
C PHE A 53 18.42 3.62 17.98
N ASP A 54 17.87 4.58 18.72
CA ASP A 54 16.70 5.34 18.27
C ASP A 54 17.09 6.32 17.16
N MET A 55 16.43 6.19 16.01
CA MET A 55 16.60 7.13 14.90
C MET A 55 15.75 8.37 15.14
N ILE A 56 16.34 9.41 15.73
CA ILE A 56 15.68 10.70 16.00
C ILE A 56 16.01 11.70 14.90
N LEU A 57 14.98 12.29 14.28
CA LEU A 57 15.08 13.44 13.40
C LEU A 57 14.56 14.68 14.12
N GLN A 58 15.29 15.79 13.98
CA GLN A 58 14.85 17.10 14.43
C GLN A 58 14.61 17.98 13.21
N ASN A 59 13.41 18.56 13.10
CA ASN A 59 13.12 19.52 12.04
C ASN A 59 13.70 20.93 12.39
N ALA A 60 13.60 21.87 11.44
CA ALA A 60 14.11 23.24 11.63
C ALA A 60 13.42 24.02 12.77
N GLU A 61 12.22 23.61 13.18
CA GLU A 61 11.45 24.21 14.28
C GLU A 61 11.80 23.58 15.64
N GLY A 62 12.73 22.62 15.68
CA GLY A 62 13.16 21.94 16.89
C GLY A 62 12.28 20.76 17.31
N VAL A 63 11.26 20.41 16.53
CA VAL A 63 10.39 19.26 16.81
C VAL A 63 11.16 17.97 16.53
N LYS A 64 11.27 17.13 17.56
CA LYS A 64 11.94 15.83 17.48
C LYS A 64 10.93 14.71 17.20
N LYS A 65 11.19 13.91 16.18
CA LYS A 65 10.42 12.72 15.81
C LYS A 65 11.32 11.51 15.80
N GLN A 66 10.80 10.37 16.25
CA GLN A 66 11.45 9.07 16.11
C GLN A 66 10.95 8.37 14.85
N ILE A 67 11.88 7.88 14.02
CA ILE A 67 11.59 6.97 12.92
C ILE A 67 11.74 5.53 13.41
N TYR A 68 10.82 4.66 13.01
CA TYR A 68 10.94 3.23 13.20
C TYR A 68 10.36 2.46 12.01
N PHE A 69 10.76 1.20 11.89
CA PHE A 69 10.35 0.31 10.82
C PHE A 69 9.39 -0.75 11.36
N GLU A 70 8.31 -0.99 10.63
CA GLU A 70 7.29 -1.98 10.99
C GLU A 70 6.94 -2.84 9.77
N ASN A 71 7.98 -3.43 9.18
CA ASN A 71 7.82 -4.25 7.98
C ASN A 71 7.04 -5.53 8.32
N PRO A 72 5.92 -5.82 7.64
CA PRO A 72 5.19 -7.05 7.88
C PRO A 72 5.95 -8.27 7.35
N GLU A 73 5.71 -9.43 7.96
CA GLU A 73 6.13 -10.69 7.37
C GLU A 73 5.30 -11.00 6.12
N ILE A 74 5.99 -11.35 5.04
CA ILE A 74 5.35 -11.65 3.76
C ILE A 74 5.33 -13.15 3.58
N ARG A 75 4.13 -13.71 3.66
CA ARG A 75 3.90 -15.14 3.47
C ARG A 75 3.80 -15.43 1.98
N SER A 76 4.45 -16.50 1.54
CA SER A 76 4.26 -16.99 0.18
C SER A 76 2.90 -17.66 0.07
N ASN A 77 2.12 -17.26 -0.93
CA ASN A 77 0.81 -17.79 -1.22
C ASN A 77 0.57 -17.84 -2.74
N ASN A 78 -0.48 -18.54 -3.15
CA ASN A 78 -0.99 -18.51 -4.52
C ASN A 78 -2.20 -17.58 -4.58
N ALA A 79 -1.97 -16.33 -4.96
CA ALA A 79 -3.01 -15.30 -4.94
C ALA A 79 -4.27 -15.66 -5.76
N ILE A 80 -4.13 -16.40 -6.86
CA ILE A 80 -5.29 -16.82 -7.68
C ILE A 80 -6.08 -17.91 -6.94
N LEU A 81 -5.39 -18.87 -6.33
CA LEU A 81 -6.05 -19.89 -5.53
C LEU A 81 -6.78 -19.25 -4.34
N ASP A 82 -6.12 -18.36 -3.62
CA ASP A 82 -6.70 -17.66 -2.47
C ASP A 82 -7.94 -16.83 -2.86
N GLU A 83 -7.91 -16.16 -4.03
CA GLU A 83 -9.06 -15.42 -4.57
C GLU A 83 -10.24 -16.36 -4.88
N LEU A 84 -9.97 -17.49 -5.54
CA LEU A 84 -11.00 -18.48 -5.88
C LEU A 84 -11.58 -19.16 -4.63
N GLU A 85 -10.75 -19.49 -3.65
CA GLU A 85 -11.18 -20.05 -2.36
C GLU A 85 -12.03 -19.04 -1.60
N THR A 86 -11.63 -17.77 -1.55
CA THR A 86 -12.40 -16.70 -0.91
C THR A 86 -13.76 -16.53 -1.58
N PHE A 87 -13.80 -16.59 -2.91
CA PHE A 87 -15.06 -16.52 -3.66
C PHE A 87 -15.96 -17.74 -3.41
N ALA A 88 -15.41 -18.96 -3.43
CA ALA A 88 -16.16 -20.17 -3.12
C ALA A 88 -16.70 -20.16 -1.68
N ASN A 89 -15.91 -19.69 -0.73
CA ASN A 89 -16.33 -19.52 0.67
C ASN A 89 -17.48 -18.52 0.80
N ALA A 90 -17.42 -17.40 0.07
CA ALA A 90 -18.49 -16.41 0.07
C ALA A 90 -19.82 -17.02 -0.41
N ILE A 91 -19.80 -17.88 -1.43
CA ILE A 91 -20.98 -18.61 -1.91
C ILE A 91 -21.47 -19.59 -0.85
N ASN A 92 -20.58 -20.43 -0.30
CA ASN A 92 -20.96 -21.49 0.64
C ASN A 92 -21.49 -20.96 1.98
N GLN A 93 -21.03 -19.78 2.40
CA GLN A 93 -21.39 -19.16 3.67
C GLN A 93 -22.44 -18.04 3.52
N ASP A 94 -22.91 -17.78 2.30
CA ASP A 94 -23.81 -16.66 1.98
C ASP A 94 -23.30 -15.32 2.52
N THR A 95 -22.01 -15.04 2.27
CA THR A 95 -21.36 -13.78 2.68
C THR A 95 -21.00 -12.92 1.49
N LYS A 96 -20.76 -11.63 1.75
CA LYS A 96 -20.33 -10.68 0.72
C LYS A 96 -18.88 -10.98 0.32
N PRO A 97 -18.56 -11.15 -0.97
CA PRO A 97 -17.17 -11.33 -1.40
C PRO A 97 -16.35 -10.05 -1.16
N GLU A 98 -15.04 -10.22 -0.97
CA GLU A 98 -14.08 -9.14 -0.75
C GLU A 98 -14.14 -8.05 -1.84
N VAL A 99 -14.32 -8.46 -3.09
CA VAL A 99 -14.54 -7.56 -4.23
C VAL A 99 -15.92 -7.82 -4.83
N THR A 100 -16.81 -6.85 -4.73
CA THR A 100 -18.16 -6.98 -5.29
C THR A 100 -18.26 -6.48 -6.74
N LEU A 101 -19.36 -6.83 -7.40
CA LEU A 101 -19.71 -6.28 -8.71
C LEU A 101 -19.77 -4.74 -8.70
N SER A 102 -20.25 -4.13 -7.60
CA SER A 102 -20.30 -2.67 -7.47
C SER A 102 -18.89 -2.06 -7.44
N ASP A 103 -17.95 -2.72 -6.75
CA ASP A 103 -16.56 -2.25 -6.68
C ASP A 103 -15.87 -2.36 -8.03
N GLY A 104 -16.06 -3.48 -8.75
CA GLY A 104 -15.59 -3.65 -10.13
C GLY A 104 -16.18 -2.61 -11.08
N THR A 105 -17.47 -2.30 -10.96
CA THR A 105 -18.15 -1.28 -11.78
C THR A 105 -17.57 0.11 -11.54
N LYS A 106 -17.31 0.48 -10.28
CA LYS A 106 -16.68 1.77 -9.93
C LYS A 106 -15.26 1.86 -10.47
N ALA A 107 -14.46 0.81 -10.33
CA ALA A 107 -13.09 0.76 -10.85
C ALA A 107 -13.06 0.91 -12.37
N LEU A 108 -13.93 0.18 -13.09
CA LEU A 108 -14.05 0.28 -14.54
C LEU A 108 -14.47 1.69 -14.98
N LYS A 109 -15.44 2.30 -14.29
CA LYS A 109 -15.88 3.67 -14.58
C LYS A 109 -14.72 4.67 -14.50
N VAL A 110 -13.88 4.59 -13.46
CA VAL A 110 -12.70 5.45 -13.32
C VAL A 110 -11.67 5.15 -14.42
N ALA A 111 -11.42 3.89 -14.74
CA ALA A 111 -10.50 3.52 -15.82
C ALA A 111 -10.94 4.11 -17.17
N LEU A 112 -12.24 4.05 -17.49
CA LEU A 112 -12.79 4.66 -18.70
C LEU A 112 -12.66 6.19 -18.71
N GLN A 113 -12.85 6.86 -17.57
CA GLN A 113 -12.63 8.30 -17.45
C GLN A 113 -11.17 8.68 -17.72
N VAL A 114 -10.23 7.90 -17.18
CA VAL A 114 -8.79 8.09 -17.41
C VAL A 114 -8.47 7.91 -18.90
N ILE A 115 -8.99 6.85 -19.55
CA ILE A 115 -8.82 6.62 -20.99
C ILE A 115 -9.38 7.78 -21.83
N ALA A 116 -10.56 8.29 -21.47
CA ALA A 116 -11.21 9.39 -22.20
C ALA A 116 -10.51 10.75 -22.01
N SER A 117 -9.60 10.87 -21.05
CA SER A 117 -8.85 12.09 -20.75
C SER A 117 -7.45 12.12 -21.38
N PHE A 118 -7.09 11.11 -22.17
CA PHE A 118 -5.90 11.09 -23.02
C PHE A 118 -6.23 11.63 -24.42
#